data_AF-A0A132ACA8-F1
#
_entry.id   AF-A0A132ACA8-F1
#
_cell.length_a   1.000
_cell.length_b   1.000
_cell.length_c   1.000
_cell.angle_alpha   90.00
_cell.angle_beta   90.00
_cell.angle_gamma   90.00
#
_symmetry.space_group_name_H-M   'P 1'
#
loop_
_entity.id
_entity.type
_entity.pdbx_description
1 polymer ?
#
loop_
_entity_poly.entity_id
_entity_poly.type
_entity_poly.pdbx_seq_one_letter_code
_entity_poly.pdbx_strand_id
1 'polypeptide(L)'
;MASHTSLAPFVDKIDPFKKGSLKRKQKRSQGSSRYRTTSEIDLQPLPLLKDVGPTEQEALFIRKLRQCCVAFDFMDPVSDLKGKETKRATLNELVDYISAGRGVLTEAVYPEIIKMVRFLAD
;
A
#
# COMPACT_ATOMS: atom_id res chain seq x y z
N MET A 1 25.61 -19.89 74.15
CA MET A 1 24.41 -20.23 73.33
C MET A 1 23.34 -19.23 73.72
N ALA A 2 22.76 -18.40 72.86
CA ALA A 2 22.52 -18.49 71.43
C ALA A 2 22.74 -17.15 70.71
N SER A 3 23.08 -17.26 69.44
CA SER A 3 23.41 -16.20 68.49
C SER A 3 22.16 -15.41 68.08
N HIS A 4 22.24 -14.08 68.03
CA HIS A 4 21.24 -13.26 67.34
C HIS A 4 21.84 -12.68 66.07
N THR A 5 21.29 -13.16 64.95
CA THR A 5 21.59 -12.81 63.56
C THR A 5 21.21 -11.37 63.28
N SER A 6 22.14 -10.58 62.72
CA SER A 6 21.88 -9.25 62.18
C SER A 6 21.00 -9.35 60.92
N LEU A 7 19.78 -8.84 60.97
CA LEU A 7 18.97 -8.59 59.78
C LEU A 7 19.17 -7.14 59.36
N ALA A 8 19.93 -6.94 58.28
CA ALA A 8 20.07 -5.63 57.64
C ALA A 8 18.69 -5.16 57.12
N PRO A 9 18.40 -3.84 57.14
CA PRO A 9 17.17 -3.34 56.57
C PRO A 9 17.19 -3.56 55.05
N PHE A 10 16.17 -4.26 54.55
CA PHE A 10 15.89 -4.37 53.13
C PHE A 10 15.58 -2.97 52.59
N VAL A 11 16.50 -2.41 51.82
CA VAL A 11 16.31 -1.14 51.12
C VAL A 11 15.67 -1.46 49.77
N ASP A 12 14.39 -1.11 49.63
CA ASP A 12 13.68 -1.16 48.36
C ASP A 12 14.30 -0.14 47.39
N LYS A 13 15.27 -0.60 46.59
CA LYS A 13 16.12 0.25 45.73
C LYS A 13 15.48 0.59 44.39
N ILE A 14 14.16 0.45 44.25
CA ILE A 14 13.46 0.75 43.00
C ILE A 14 12.82 2.14 43.13
N ASP A 15 13.61 3.15 42.77
CA ASP A 15 13.14 4.53 42.62
C ASP A 15 12.35 4.66 41.30
N PRO A 16 11.02 4.91 41.33
CA PRO A 16 10.19 5.01 40.13
C PRO A 16 10.52 6.23 39.25
N PHE A 17 11.33 7.17 39.73
CA PHE A 17 11.73 8.38 39.00
C PHE A 17 13.16 8.32 38.45
N LYS A 18 13.94 7.29 38.77
CA LYS A 18 15.22 7.06 38.09
C LYS A 18 14.96 6.58 36.66
N LYS A 19 15.13 7.51 35.71
CA LYS A 19 15.25 7.26 34.26
C LYS A 19 16.47 6.39 33.95
N GLY A 20 16.45 5.13 34.38
CA GLY A 20 17.22 4.08 33.73
C GLY A 20 16.70 4.00 32.31
N SER A 21 17.53 4.39 31.33
CA SER A 21 17.22 4.22 29.92
C SER A 21 17.11 2.72 29.65
N LEU A 22 15.91 2.17 29.84
CA LEU A 22 15.50 0.95 29.19
C LEU A 22 15.52 1.31 27.71
N LYS A 23 16.67 1.08 27.06
CA LYS A 23 16.71 0.86 25.64
C LYS A 23 15.85 -0.38 25.40
N ARG A 24 14.53 -0.18 25.32
CA ARG A 24 13.66 -1.04 24.53
C ARG A 24 14.34 -1.02 23.18
N LYS A 25 15.12 -2.07 22.90
CA LYS A 25 15.41 -2.47 21.54
C LYS A 25 14.02 -2.71 20.98
N GLN A 26 13.45 -1.67 20.39
CA GLN A 26 12.24 -1.73 19.61
C GLN A 26 12.60 -2.78 18.57
N LYS A 27 12.12 -4.00 18.80
CA LYS A 27 12.18 -5.07 17.84
C LYS A 27 11.49 -4.43 16.66
N ARG A 28 12.28 -3.95 15.67
CA ARG A 28 11.77 -3.44 14.41
C ARG A 28 10.76 -4.48 14.03
N SER A 29 9.47 -4.12 14.12
CA SER A 29 8.43 -4.99 13.59
C SER A 29 8.90 -5.22 12.17
N GLN A 30 9.09 -6.49 11.85
CA GLN A 30 9.45 -6.93 10.52
C GLN A 30 8.19 -6.59 9.71
N GLY A 31 8.08 -5.31 9.33
CA GLY A 31 7.15 -4.80 8.36
C GLY A 31 7.69 -5.31 7.06
N SER A 32 7.39 -6.57 6.76
CA SER A 32 7.51 -7.12 5.42
C SER A 32 6.80 -6.12 4.53
N SER A 33 7.56 -5.34 3.76
CA SER A 33 7.15 -4.57 2.59
C SER A 33 5.67 -4.79 2.23
N ARG A 34 4.72 -4.08 2.85
CA ARG A 34 3.30 -4.33 2.54
C ARG A 34 2.84 -3.55 1.34
N TYR A 35 3.41 -2.39 1.08
CA TYR A 35 3.26 -1.70 -0.18
C TYR A 35 4.58 -0.97 -0.42
N ARG A 36 5.35 -1.39 -1.42
CA ARG A 36 6.47 -0.56 -1.86
C ARG A 36 5.82 0.64 -2.54
N THR A 37 5.57 1.71 -1.78
CA THR A 37 5.10 2.99 -2.32
C THR A 37 6.17 3.42 -3.32
N THR A 38 5.94 3.15 -4.60
CA THR A 38 6.81 3.63 -5.66
C THR A 38 6.73 5.13 -5.60
N SER A 39 7.84 5.75 -5.19
CA SER A 39 8.03 7.19 -5.09
C SER A 39 7.36 7.92 -6.27
N GLU A 40 6.36 8.75 -5.95
CA GLU A 40 5.94 9.92 -6.72
C GLU A 40 5.56 9.72 -8.20
N ILE A 41 4.80 8.67 -8.52
CA ILE A 41 4.03 8.71 -9.78
C ILE A 41 2.68 9.37 -9.45
N ASP A 42 2.59 10.70 -9.55
CA ASP A 42 1.28 11.39 -9.54
C ASP A 42 0.47 10.84 -10.71
N LEU A 43 -0.57 10.06 -10.42
CA LEU A 43 -1.45 9.52 -11.45
C LEU A 43 -2.11 10.68 -12.16
N GLN A 44 -1.67 10.94 -13.39
CA GLN A 44 -2.34 11.91 -14.25
C GLN A 44 -3.57 11.26 -14.90
N PRO A 45 -4.70 11.96 -14.97
CA PRO A 45 -5.83 11.51 -15.76
C PRO A 45 -5.42 11.26 -17.22
N LEU A 46 -5.74 10.07 -17.74
CA LEU A 46 -5.62 9.74 -19.16
C LEU A 46 -6.93 10.02 -19.89
N PRO A 47 -6.91 10.24 -21.23
CA PRO A 47 -8.12 10.38 -22.03
C PRO A 47 -9.11 9.24 -21.80
N LEU A 48 -10.41 9.49 -22.02
CA LEU A 48 -11.42 8.44 -21.92
C LEU A 48 -11.35 7.51 -23.14
N LEU A 49 -11.62 6.22 -22.93
CA LEU A 49 -11.62 5.19 -23.98
C LEU A 49 -12.66 5.48 -25.07
N LYS A 50 -13.79 6.10 -24.70
CA LYS A 50 -14.84 6.50 -25.63
C LYS A 50 -14.47 7.70 -26.51
N ASP A 51 -13.46 8.48 -26.11
CA ASP A 51 -13.05 9.71 -26.79
C ASP A 51 -11.91 9.45 -27.81
N VAL A 52 -11.38 8.23 -27.87
CA VAL A 52 -10.32 7.83 -28.80
C VAL A 52 -10.82 6.84 -29.86
N GLY A 53 -10.13 6.83 -31.00
CA GLY A 53 -10.48 5.94 -32.12
C GLY A 53 -10.26 4.46 -31.77
N PRO A 54 -10.98 3.51 -32.43
CA PRO A 54 -10.89 2.08 -32.14
C PRO A 54 -9.46 1.51 -32.20
N THR A 55 -8.62 2.04 -33.08
CA THR A 55 -7.21 1.62 -33.25
C THR A 55 -6.32 2.02 -32.09
N GLU A 56 -6.70 3.03 -31.32
CA GLU A 56 -5.92 3.54 -30.18
C GLU A 56 -6.45 3.02 -28.83
N GLN A 57 -7.67 2.49 -28.81
CA GLN A 57 -8.34 2.04 -27.59
C GLN A 57 -7.57 0.94 -26.87
N GLU A 58 -7.07 -0.09 -27.57
CA GLU A 58 -6.31 -1.17 -26.93
C GLU A 58 -5.03 -0.64 -26.27
N ALA A 59 -4.27 0.21 -26.97
CA ALA A 59 -3.07 0.83 -26.43
C ALA A 59 -3.37 1.73 -25.23
N LEU A 60 -4.48 2.46 -25.24
CA LEU A 60 -4.93 3.26 -24.11
C LEU A 60 -5.39 2.39 -22.93
N PHE A 61 -6.10 1.29 -23.20
CA PHE A 61 -6.55 0.33 -22.20
C PHE A 61 -5.36 -0.30 -21.46
N ILE A 62 -4.33 -0.74 -22.20
CA ILE A 62 -3.07 -1.24 -21.64
C ILE A 62 -2.36 -0.18 -20.78
N ARG A 63 -2.30 1.08 -21.24
CA ARG A 63 -1.72 2.17 -20.46
C ARG A 63 -2.46 2.40 -19.14
N LYS A 64 -3.79 2.39 -19.16
CA LYS A 64 -4.62 2.53 -17.96
C LYS A 64 -4.42 1.35 -16.99
N LEU A 65 -4.34 0.11 -17.47
CA LEU A 65 -4.03 -1.07 -16.63
C LEU A 65 -2.67 -0.92 -15.91
N ARG A 66 -1.64 -0.49 -16.64
CA ARG A 66 -0.30 -0.23 -16.06
C ARG A 66 -0.33 0.88 -15.02
N GLN A 67 -1.07 1.95 -15.27
CA GLN A 67 -1.24 3.05 -14.31
C GLN A 67 -1.94 2.61 -13.02
N CYS A 68 -2.87 1.65 -13.11
CA CYS A 68 -3.52 1.05 -11.94
C CYS A 68 -2.61 0.14 -11.10
N CYS A 69 -1.36 -0.12 -11.54
CA CYS A 69 -0.34 -0.84 -10.76
C CYS A 69 0.39 0.08 -9.75
N VAL A 70 -0.22 1.19 -9.33
CA VAL A 70 0.30 2.07 -8.27
C VAL A 70 -0.47 1.81 -6.97
N ALA A 71 0.25 1.57 -5.87
CA ALA A 71 -0.34 1.37 -4.55
C ALA A 71 -0.50 2.71 -3.83
N PHE A 72 -1.60 2.87 -3.10
CA PHE A 72 -1.84 4.01 -2.23
C PHE A 72 -1.94 3.54 -0.79
N ASP A 73 -1.41 4.34 0.14
CA ASP A 73 -1.61 4.09 1.56
C ASP A 73 -3.03 4.55 1.96
N PHE A 74 -3.87 3.60 2.35
CA PHE A 74 -5.21 3.89 2.85
C PHE A 74 -5.27 4.03 4.37
N MET A 75 -4.16 3.78 5.08
CA MET A 75 -4.07 4.05 6.53
C MET A 75 -4.01 5.55 6.81
N ASP A 76 -3.47 6.33 5.88
CA ASP A 76 -3.63 7.79 5.85
C ASP A 76 -4.71 8.16 4.81
N PRO A 77 -5.94 8.52 5.24
CA PRO A 77 -7.03 8.81 4.32
C PRO A 77 -6.85 10.12 3.55
N VAL A 78 -6.00 11.05 4.01
CA VAL A 78 -5.84 12.38 3.38
C VAL A 78 -4.64 12.44 2.44
N SER A 79 -3.75 11.44 2.48
CA SER A 79 -2.68 11.28 1.48
C SER A 79 -3.23 10.98 0.09
N ASP A 80 -2.61 11.53 -0.95
CA ASP A 80 -2.80 11.16 -2.35
C ASP A 80 -4.27 11.12 -2.83
N LEU A 81 -5.15 11.96 -2.27
CA LEU A 81 -6.59 11.97 -2.59
C LEU A 81 -6.85 12.04 -4.11
N LYS A 82 -6.10 12.89 -4.82
CA LYS A 82 -6.18 13.04 -6.28
C LYS A 82 -5.82 11.74 -7.00
N GLY A 83 -4.75 11.06 -6.57
CA GLY A 83 -4.31 9.80 -7.17
C GLY A 83 -5.29 8.66 -6.89
N LYS A 84 -5.81 8.57 -5.66
CA LYS A 84 -6.84 7.61 -5.25
C LYS A 84 -8.10 7.77 -6.09
N GLU A 85 -8.59 9.00 -6.27
CA GLU A 85 -9.77 9.28 -7.08
C GLU A 85 -9.52 8.97 -8.57
N THR A 86 -8.35 9.35 -9.09
CA THR A 86 -7.97 9.04 -10.49
C THR A 86 -7.93 7.54 -10.75
N LYS A 87 -7.36 6.76 -9.81
CA LYS A 87 -7.35 5.30 -9.90
C LYS A 87 -8.76 4.71 -9.83
N ARG A 88 -9.62 5.21 -8.93
CA ARG A 88 -11.02 4.79 -8.81
C ARG A 88 -11.79 5.02 -10.11
N ALA A 89 -11.72 6.23 -10.67
CA ALA A 89 -12.37 6.58 -11.92
C ALA A 89 -11.88 5.71 -13.09
N THR A 90 -10.56 5.52 -13.18
CA THR A 90 -9.94 4.66 -14.21
C THR A 90 -10.42 3.22 -14.08
N LEU A 91 -10.40 2.62 -12.88
CA LEU A 91 -10.85 1.24 -12.68
C LEU A 91 -12.33 1.04 -13.06
N ASN A 92 -13.21 1.99 -12.71
CA ASN A 92 -14.61 1.94 -13.13
C ASN A 92 -14.76 1.96 -14.65
N GLU A 93 -14.03 2.85 -15.31
CA GLU A 93 -14.04 2.91 -16.78
C GLU A 93 -13.54 1.60 -17.43
N LEU A 94 -12.52 0.94 -16.86
CA LEU A 94 -12.04 -0.35 -17.36
C LEU A 94 -13.10 -1.44 -17.24
N VAL A 95 -13.86 -1.46 -16.14
CA VAL A 95 -14.99 -2.39 -15.93
C VAL A 95 -16.08 -2.15 -16.97
N ASP A 96 -16.46 -0.89 -17.17
CA ASP A 96 -17.48 -0.52 -18.16
C ASP A 96 -17.04 -0.91 -19.58
N TYR A 97 -15.78 -0.64 -19.93
CA TYR A 97 -15.21 -0.98 -21.24
C TYR A 97 -15.22 -2.49 -21.52
N ILE A 98 -14.80 -3.30 -20.53
CA ILE A 98 -14.85 -4.77 -20.65
C ILE A 98 -16.29 -5.26 -20.76
N SER A 99 -17.20 -4.70 -19.97
CA SER A 99 -18.59 -5.16 -19.88
C SER A 99 -19.39 -4.82 -21.15
N ALA A 100 -19.11 -3.69 -21.79
CA ALA A 100 -19.77 -3.25 -23.01
C ALA A 100 -19.10 -3.78 -24.30
N GLY A 101 -17.79 -4.05 -24.24
CA GLY A 101 -16.98 -4.37 -25.41
C GLY A 101 -16.96 -5.86 -25.77
N ARG A 102 -17.20 -6.18 -27.05
CA ARG A 102 -16.91 -7.52 -27.61
C ARG A 102 -15.52 -7.54 -28.22
N GLY A 103 -14.72 -8.56 -27.90
CA GLY A 103 -13.38 -8.74 -28.46
C GLY A 103 -12.29 -7.85 -27.86
N VAL A 104 -12.56 -7.15 -26.74
CA VAL A 104 -11.60 -6.25 -26.09
C VAL A 104 -10.51 -6.97 -25.28
N LEU A 105 -10.73 -8.24 -24.93
CA LEU A 105 -9.77 -9.08 -24.19
C LEU A 105 -8.87 -9.83 -25.19
N THR A 106 -7.90 -9.13 -25.75
CA THR A 106 -6.91 -9.68 -26.68
C THR A 106 -5.73 -10.32 -25.93
N GLU A 107 -4.95 -11.15 -26.63
CA GLU A 107 -3.76 -11.81 -26.08
C GLU A 107 -2.77 -10.83 -25.43
N ALA A 108 -2.62 -9.62 -26.00
CA ALA A 108 -1.73 -8.59 -25.48
C ALA A 108 -2.22 -7.99 -24.15
N VAL A 109 -3.52 -8.04 -23.89
CA VAL A 109 -4.17 -7.42 -22.72
C VAL A 109 -4.11 -8.32 -21.48
N TYR A 110 -4.27 -9.63 -21.65
CA TYR A 110 -4.25 -10.60 -20.55
C TYR A 110 -3.06 -10.47 -19.58
N PRO A 111 -1.79 -10.42 -20.04
CA PRO A 111 -0.66 -10.33 -19.11
C PRO A 111 -0.67 -9.05 -18.27
N GLU A 112 -1.22 -7.95 -18.77
CA GLU A 112 -1.31 -6.69 -18.04
C GLU A 112 -2.42 -6.71 -16.98
N ILE A 113 -3.57 -7.35 -17.28
CA ILE A 113 -4.61 -7.60 -16.28
C ILE A 113 -4.06 -8.45 -15.13
N ILE A 114 -3.41 -9.57 -15.45
CA ILE A 114 -2.85 -10.49 -14.45
C ILE A 114 -1.81 -9.76 -13.61
N LYS A 115 -0.94 -8.96 -14.23
CA LYS A 115 0.05 -8.15 -13.52
C LYS A 115 -0.60 -7.15 -12.56
N MET A 116 -1.64 -6.43 -13.00
CA MET A 116 -2.36 -5.47 -12.16
C MET A 116 -3.02 -6.15 -10.96
N VAL A 117 -3.68 -7.29 -11.17
CA VAL A 117 -4.33 -8.06 -10.08
C VAL A 117 -3.29 -8.60 -9.11
N ARG A 118 -2.18 -9.16 -9.62
CA ARG A 118 -1.08 -9.64 -8.78
C ARG A 118 -0.50 -8.52 -7.93
N PHE A 119 -0.26 -7.36 -8.52
CA PHE A 119 0.26 -6.19 -7.80
C PHE A 119 -0.63 -5.76 -6.63
N LEU A 120 -1.95 -5.98 -6.72
CA LEU A 120 -2.90 -5.65 -5.66
C LEU A 120 -3.06 -6.73 -4.59
N ALA A 121 -2.62 -7.96 -4.86
CA ALA A 121 -2.82 -9.12 -3.99
C ALA A 121 -1.64 -9.38 -3.03
N ASP A 122 -0.50 -8.71 -3.25
CA ASP A 122 0.71 -8.74 -2.42
C ASP A 122 0.79 -7.51 -1.50
#